data_AF-A0A1I4RTV6-F1
#
_entry.id   AF-A0A1I4RTV6-F1
#
_cell.length_a   1.000
_cell.length_b   1.000
_cell.length_c   1.000
_cell.angle_alpha   90.00
_cell.angle_beta   90.00
_cell.angle_gamma   90.00
#
_symmetry.space_group_name_H-M   'P 1'
#
loop_
_entity.id
_entity.type
_entity.pdbx_description
1 polymer ?
#
loop_
_entity_poly.entity_id
_entity_poly.type
_entity_poly.pdbx_seq_one_letter_code
_entity_poly.pdbx_strand_id
1 'polypeptide(L)'
;MKFKVSHPDIKETPEYDLPITRIVKIKNRANKEISKKYNSRPVVKMPIYFDGKLYNIMVNLIDRSHFSTPMLLGREALDKINAIVDSTAVNTIR
;
A
#
# COMPACT_ATOMS: atom_id res chain seq x y z
N MET A 1 13.24 -8.02 -2.64
CA MET A 1 12.60 -7.48 -3.85
C MET A 1 12.78 -5.99 -3.80
N LYS A 2 13.45 -5.44 -4.80
CA LYS A 2 13.73 -4.01 -4.89
C LYS A 2 12.53 -3.27 -5.47
N PHE A 3 12.11 -2.18 -4.83
CA PHE A 3 11.04 -1.32 -5.32
C PHE A 3 11.21 0.12 -4.84
N LYS A 4 10.54 1.04 -5.54
CA LYS A 4 10.53 2.48 -5.28
C LYS A 4 9.16 2.89 -4.77
N VAL A 5 9.12 3.83 -3.84
CA VAL A 5 7.87 4.48 -3.40
C VAL A 5 7.93 5.94 -3.79
N SER A 6 7.02 6.37 -4.66
CA SER A 6 6.86 7.77 -5.06
C SER A 6 5.70 8.41 -4.29
N HIS A 7 5.82 9.72 -4.03
CA HIS A 7 4.77 10.54 -3.42
C HIS A 7 4.65 11.84 -4.24
N PRO A 8 3.44 12.34 -4.53
CA PRO A 8 3.27 13.57 -5.32
C PRO A 8 4.03 14.78 -4.76
N ASP A 9 4.05 14.92 -3.44
CA ASP A 9 4.68 16.06 -2.75
C ASP A 9 6.14 15.83 -2.31
N ILE A 10 6.70 14.61 -2.48
CA ILE A 10 8.06 14.28 -2.04
C ILE A 10 8.93 14.03 -3.28
N LYS A 11 9.95 14.88 -3.47
CA LYS A 11 10.88 14.74 -4.60
C LYS A 11 11.76 13.49 -4.48
N GLU A 12 12.10 13.11 -3.25
CA GLU A 12 12.87 11.91 -2.98
C GLU A 12 12.00 10.66 -3.17
N THR A 13 12.54 9.68 -3.90
CA THR A 13 11.88 8.40 -4.13
C THR A 13 12.64 7.33 -3.36
N PRO A 14 12.26 7.03 -2.10
CA PRO A 14 12.94 6.02 -1.32
C PRO A 14 12.92 4.66 -2.02
N GLU A 15 14.07 3.99 -1.99
CA GLU A 15 14.27 2.64 -2.47
C GLU A 15 14.25 1.65 -1.31
N TYR A 16 13.52 0.55 -1.48
CA TYR A 16 13.42 -0.52 -0.50
C TYR A 16 13.85 -1.84 -1.11
N ASP A 17 14.46 -2.71 -0.31
CA ASP A 17 14.69 -4.11 -0.66
C ASP A 17 14.15 -5.00 0.46
N LEU A 18 12.92 -5.48 0.28
CA LEU A 18 12.22 -6.29 1.28
C LEU A 18 11.88 -7.69 0.73
N PRO A 19 11.91 -8.73 1.57
CA PRO A 19 11.55 -10.08 1.13
C PRO A 19 10.06 -10.16 0.79
N ILE A 20 9.75 -10.94 -0.26
CA ILE A 20 8.36 -11.25 -0.61
C ILE A 20 7.85 -12.28 0.40
N THR A 21 6.73 -11.95 1.04
CA THR A 21 6.06 -12.82 2.01
C THR A 21 5.04 -13.74 1.35
N ARG A 22 4.29 -13.23 0.36
CA ARG A 22 3.34 -13.99 -0.46
C ARG A 22 3.05 -13.28 -1.77
N ILE A 23 2.42 -13.99 -2.72
CA ILE A 23 1.88 -13.42 -3.95
C ILE A 23 0.36 -13.55 -3.90
N VAL A 24 -0.35 -12.45 -4.13
CA VAL A 24 -1.83 -12.44 -4.18
C VAL A 24 -2.31 -12.25 -5.61
N LYS A 25 -3.40 -12.92 -5.98
CA LYS A 25 -4.06 -12.76 -7.30
C LYS A 25 -5.28 -11.87 -7.14
N ILE A 26 -5.27 -10.69 -7.77
CA ILE A 26 -6.39 -9.75 -7.72
C ILE A 26 -7.11 -9.75 -9.06
N LYS A 27 -8.44 -10.00 -9.05
CA LYS A 27 -9.28 -9.95 -10.25
C LYS A 27 -9.23 -8.57 -10.90
N ASN A 28 -8.93 -8.53 -12.19
CA ASN A 28 -9.01 -7.29 -12.94
C ASN A 28 -10.46 -7.05 -13.38
N ARG A 29 -11.14 -6.06 -12.79
CA ARG A 29 -12.55 -5.75 -13.13
C ARG A 29 -12.69 -4.81 -14.34
N ALA A 30 -11.60 -4.22 -14.81
CA ALA A 30 -11.61 -3.25 -15.91
C ALA A 30 -11.42 -3.87 -17.30
N ASN A 31 -10.86 -5.08 -17.40
CA ASN A 31 -10.60 -5.72 -18.69
C ASN A 31 -11.73 -6.69 -19.09
N LYS A 32 -12.41 -6.38 -20.20
CA LYS A 32 -13.34 -7.29 -20.90
C LYS A 32 -12.64 -8.43 -21.64
N GLU A 33 -11.30 -8.36 -21.81
CA GLU A 33 -10.53 -9.42 -22.47
C GLU A 33 -10.19 -10.58 -21.54
N ILE A 34 -10.50 -11.79 -22.01
CA ILE A 34 -10.51 -13.06 -21.28
C ILE A 34 -9.10 -13.56 -20.88
N SER A 35 -8.03 -12.98 -21.45
CA SER A 35 -6.67 -13.54 -21.39
C SER A 35 -5.85 -13.15 -20.15
N LYS A 36 -6.25 -12.11 -19.38
CA LYS A 36 -5.55 -11.71 -18.13
C LYS A 36 -6.55 -11.44 -17.00
N LYS A 37 -7.23 -12.49 -16.53
CA LYS A 37 -8.26 -12.40 -15.46
C LYS A 37 -7.71 -11.95 -14.09
N TYR A 38 -6.42 -12.09 -13.84
CA TYR A 38 -5.81 -11.80 -12.53
C TYR A 38 -4.47 -11.08 -12.66
N ASN A 39 -4.28 -10.03 -11.87
CA ASN A 39 -2.98 -9.38 -11.67
C ASN A 39 -2.34 -9.94 -10.40
N SER A 40 -1.20 -10.61 -10.55
CA SER A 40 -0.38 -11.06 -9.42
C SER A 40 0.31 -9.86 -8.79
N ARG A 41 0.28 -9.81 -7.46
CA ARG A 41 0.90 -8.71 -6.71
C ARG A 41 1.74 -9.26 -5.57
N PRO A 42 3.03 -8.88 -5.50
CA PRO A 42 3.90 -9.25 -4.39
C PRO A 42 3.44 -8.56 -3.11
N VAL A 43 3.48 -9.29 -2.00
CA VAL A 43 3.23 -8.73 -0.67
C VAL A 43 4.53 -8.75 0.12
N VAL A 44 4.88 -7.62 0.73
CA VAL A 44 6.06 -7.46 1.59
C VAL A 44 5.63 -7.07 3.00
N LYS A 45 6.49 -7.35 3.99
CA LYS A 45 6.33 -6.82 5.35
C LYS A 45 7.11 -5.51 5.43
N MET A 46 6.41 -4.38 5.53
CA MET A 46 7.01 -3.05 5.49
C MET A 46 6.83 -2.32 6.83
N PRO A 47 7.91 -1.72 7.37
CA PRO A 47 7.80 -0.82 8.52
C PRO A 47 7.15 0.50 8.10
N ILE A 48 6.19 0.97 8.89
CA ILE A 48 5.57 2.29 8.76
C ILE A 48 5.57 3.00 10.10
N TYR A 49 5.76 4.32 10.08
CA TYR A 49 5.47 5.15 11.24
C TYR A 49 4.02 5.65 11.16
N PHE A 50 3.31 5.53 12.26
CA PHE A 50 1.96 6.04 12.42
C PHE A 50 1.79 6.55 13.85
N ASP A 51 1.40 7.82 14.01
CA ASP A 51 1.25 8.47 15.32
C ASP A 51 2.47 8.27 16.25
N GLY A 52 3.66 8.56 15.69
CA GLY A 52 4.94 8.42 16.39
C GLY A 52 5.40 6.98 16.68
N LYS A 53 4.63 5.96 16.30
CA LYS A 53 4.94 4.55 16.58
C LYS A 53 5.27 3.77 15.32
N LEU A 54 6.21 2.84 15.44
CA LEU A 54 6.63 1.96 14.35
C LEU A 54 5.76 0.70 14.31
N TYR A 55 5.16 0.41 13.15
CA TYR A 55 4.37 -0.80 12.91
C TYR A 55 4.88 -1.55 11.70
N ASN A 56 4.85 -2.88 11.75
CA ASN A 56 5.14 -3.73 10.60
C ASN A 56 3.84 -4.24 9.98
N ILE A 57 3.50 -3.73 8.80
CA ILE A 57 2.27 -4.08 8.09
C ILE A 57 2.55 -4.90 6.82
N MET A 58 1.53 -5.61 6.35
CA MET A 58 1.60 -6.33 5.07
C MET A 58 1.18 -5.39 3.96
N VAL A 59 2.08 -5.11 3.02
CA VAL A 59 1.85 -4.16 1.93
C VAL A 59 1.83 -4.89 0.61
N ASN A 60 0.76 -4.66 -0.15
CA ASN A 60 0.60 -5.20 -1.48
C ASN A 60 1.18 -4.23 -2.52
N LEU A 61 2.19 -4.67 -3.27
CA LEU A 61 2.90 -3.83 -4.22
C LEU A 61 2.18 -3.80 -5.58
N ILE A 62 1.86 -2.59 -6.03
CA ILE A 62 1.27 -2.29 -7.34
C ILE A 62 1.73 -0.90 -7.79
N ASP A 63 1.86 -0.71 -9.10
CA ASP A 63 1.91 0.62 -9.71
C ASP A 63 0.62 1.42 -9.47
N ARG A 64 0.74 2.51 -8.71
CA ARG A 64 -0.35 3.46 -8.41
C ARG A 64 -0.13 4.83 -9.06
N SER A 65 0.68 4.94 -10.11
CA SER A 65 0.99 6.20 -10.80
C SER A 65 -0.24 7.00 -11.24
N HIS A 66 -1.37 6.33 -11.53
CA HIS A 66 -2.63 6.96 -11.92
C HIS A 66 -3.51 7.42 -10.72
N PHE A 67 -3.08 7.24 -9.48
CA PHE A 67 -3.85 7.59 -8.28
C PHE A 67 -3.21 8.78 -7.54
N SER A 68 -4.05 9.65 -6.98
CA SER A 68 -3.59 10.77 -6.14
C SER A 68 -2.99 10.34 -4.81
N THR A 69 -3.40 9.19 -4.28
CA THR A 69 -2.89 8.65 -3.00
C THR A 69 -1.85 7.54 -3.25
N PRO A 70 -0.61 7.68 -2.76
CA PRO A 70 0.46 6.72 -3.02
C PRO A 70 0.28 5.39 -2.27
N MET A 71 -0.47 5.39 -1.16
CA MET A 71 -0.76 4.21 -0.36
C MET A 71 -2.25 4.15 0.00
N LEU A 72 -2.79 2.92 0.12
CA LEU A 72 -4.12 2.66 0.67
C LEU A 72 -3.98 1.75 1.87
N LEU A 73 -4.52 2.17 3.01
CA LEU A 73 -4.60 1.37 4.22
C LEU A 73 -5.95 0.65 4.25
N GLY A 74 -5.90 -0.69 4.23
CA GLY A 74 -7.08 -1.52 4.40
C GLY A 74 -7.35 -1.83 5.86
N ARG A 75 -8.47 -2.52 6.13
CA ARG A 75 -8.90 -2.94 7.48
C ARG A 75 -7.79 -3.60 8.30
N GLU A 76 -7.06 -4.57 7.73
CA GLU A 76 -5.98 -5.27 8.46
C GLU A 76 -4.87 -4.34 8.95
N ALA A 77 -4.60 -3.24 8.23
CA ALA A 77 -3.63 -2.25 8.66
C ALA A 77 -4.20 -1.35 9.75
N LEU A 78 -5.46 -0.92 9.62
CA LEU A 78 -6.18 -0.11 10.63
C LEU A 78 -6.31 -0.84 11.97
N ASP A 79 -6.65 -2.13 11.94
CA ASP A 79 -6.71 -2.98 13.14
C ASP A 79 -5.33 -3.07 13.82
N LYS A 80 -4.25 -3.18 13.03
CA LYS A 80 -2.88 -3.27 13.55
C LYS A 80 -2.39 -2.00 14.23
N ILE A 81 -2.77 -0.85 13.71
CA ILE A 81 -2.39 0.47 14.27
C ILE A 81 -3.40 0.97 15.30
N ASN A 82 -4.43 0.18 15.60
CA ASN A 82 -5.51 0.50 16.54
C ASN A 82 -6.18 1.86 16.23
N ALA A 83 -6.51 2.10 14.96
CA ALA A 83 -7.10 3.34 14.49
C ALA A 83 -8.56 3.18 14.06
N ILE A 84 -9.35 4.25 14.26
CA ILE A 84 -10.71 4.41 13.76
C ILE A 84 -10.68 5.52 12.70
N VAL A 85 -11.51 5.37 11.66
CA VAL A 85 -11.62 6.35 10.58
C VAL A 85 -12.91 7.14 10.73
N ASP A 86 -12.79 8.45 10.93
CA ASP A 86 -13.86 9.42 10.77
C ASP A 86 -13.76 10.05 9.37
N SER A 87 -14.79 9.88 8.54
CA SER A 87 -14.81 10.39 7.16
C SER A 87 -14.94 11.91 7.06
N THR A 88 -15.20 12.60 8.18
CA THR A 88 -15.40 14.06 8.20
C THR A 88 -14.14 14.84 8.56
N ALA A 89 -13.07 14.16 9.00
CA ALA A 89 -11.82 14.77 9.41
C ALA A 89 -10.63 14.32 8.54
N VAL A 90 -9.64 15.19 8.38
CA VAL A 90 -8.38 14.90 7.67
C VAL A 90 -7.18 15.42 8.48
N ASN A 91 -6.01 14.79 8.31
CA ASN A 91 -4.75 15.21 8.94
C ASN A 91 -4.83 15.32 10.48
N THR A 92 -5.39 14.30 11.13
CA THR A 92 -5.65 14.29 12.58
C THR A 92 -4.44 13.90 13.44
N ILE A 93 -3.38 13.41 12.83
CA ILE A 93 -2.13 12.98 13.49
C ILE A 93 -1.15 14.14 13.48
N ARG A 94 -0.48 14.38 14.61
CA ARG A 94 0.52 15.44 14.78
C ARG A 94 1.95 14.92 14.66
#